data_AF-A0A7Y1XM67-F1
#
_entry.id   AF-A0A7Y1XM67-F1
#
_cell.length_a   1.000
_cell.length_b   1.000
_cell.length_c   1.000
_cell.angle_alpha   90.00
_cell.angle_beta   90.00
_cell.angle_gamma   90.00
#
_symmetry.space_group_name_H-M   'P 1'
#
loop_
_entity.id
_entity.type
_entity.pdbx_description
1 polymer ?
#
loop_
_entity_poly.entity_id
_entity_poly.type
_entity_poly.pdbx_seq_one_letter_code
_entity_poly.pdbx_strand_id
1 'polypeptide(L)'
;GRTDDLFGAADNFNDSSFKDRDPDDIENPRYRTKIPWDLRLQYAANYNNSNRQNEFSSHSLMFSGNIELAPRWKVGISSGYDIKNQGFTVTQLRFERDLKSFNLRFNWTPFGDFERWYFFIGIKSSILQDLKWENRSQPPRR
;
A
#
# COMPACT_ATOMS: atom_id res chain seq x y z
N GLY A 1 -10.83 1.93 10.05
CA GLY A 1 -10.38 0.79 9.22
C GLY A 1 -9.25 0.06 9.94
N ARG A 2 -8.93 -1.18 9.55
CA ARG A 2 -7.75 -1.89 10.08
C ARG A 2 -6.47 -1.13 9.72
N THR A 3 -5.48 -1.11 10.60
CA THR A 3 -4.19 -0.41 10.41
C THR A 3 -3.07 -1.33 9.91
N ASP A 4 -3.39 -2.60 9.63
CA ASP A 4 -2.42 -3.65 9.30
C ASP A 4 -2.19 -3.82 7.79
N ASP A 5 -3.00 -3.17 6.94
CA ASP A 5 -2.94 -3.19 5.48
C ASP A 5 -2.87 -4.60 4.85
N LEU A 6 -3.28 -5.65 5.58
CA LEU A 6 -3.15 -7.05 5.13
C LEU A 6 -4.01 -7.38 3.90
N PHE A 7 -5.02 -6.55 3.63
CA PHE A 7 -5.95 -6.69 2.51
C PHE A 7 -5.85 -5.54 1.51
N GLY A 8 -4.73 -4.80 1.56
CA GLY A 8 -4.60 -3.51 0.88
C GLY A 8 -5.07 -2.35 1.76
N ALA A 9 -4.52 -1.18 1.46
CA ALA A 9 -4.87 0.06 2.13
C ALA A 9 -5.87 0.83 1.26
N ALA A 10 -6.88 1.44 1.90
CA ALA A 10 -7.75 2.38 1.22
C ALA A 10 -6.94 3.62 0.79
N ASP A 11 -7.16 4.10 -0.43
CA ASP A 11 -6.46 5.27 -0.95
C ASP A 11 -6.95 6.56 -0.26
N ASN A 12 -6.39 6.88 0.91
CA ASN A 12 -6.72 8.10 1.64
C ASN A 12 -5.85 9.27 1.17
N PHE A 13 -6.34 10.00 0.16
CA PHE A 13 -5.57 11.06 -0.48
C PHE A 13 -5.36 12.33 0.38
N ASN A 14 -6.04 12.47 1.51
CA ASN A 14 -5.82 13.62 2.40
C ASN A 14 -4.83 13.33 3.54
N ASP A 15 -4.34 12.09 3.62
CA ASP A 15 -3.49 11.65 4.71
C ASP A 15 -2.16 11.12 4.16
N SER A 16 -1.10 11.90 4.34
CA SER A 16 0.26 11.51 3.95
C SER A 16 1.02 11.03 5.18
N SER A 17 1.80 9.95 5.06
CA SER A 17 2.61 9.47 6.18
C SER A 17 3.68 10.47 6.65
N PHE A 18 3.96 11.48 5.81
CA PHE A 18 4.85 12.60 6.07
C PHE A 18 4.12 13.91 6.45
N LYS A 19 2.83 13.87 6.83
CA LYS A 19 2.04 15.09 7.09
C LYS A 19 2.54 15.85 8.32
N ASP A 20 2.83 15.11 9.39
CA ASP A 20 3.21 15.68 10.70
C ASP A 20 4.72 15.71 10.92
N ARG A 21 5.53 15.34 9.91
CA ARG A 21 7.00 15.47 9.99
C ARG A 21 7.39 16.86 9.53
N ASP A 22 8.15 17.59 10.34
CA ASP A 22 8.75 18.86 9.94
C ASP A 22 9.72 18.58 8.76
N PRO A 23 9.53 19.20 7.59
CA PRO A 23 10.37 18.94 6.41
C PRO A 23 11.84 19.35 6.61
N ASP A 24 12.15 20.18 7.60
CA ASP A 24 13.51 20.64 7.89
C ASP A 24 14.23 19.75 8.92
N ASP A 25 13.50 18.92 9.68
CA ASP A 25 14.07 17.91 10.59
C ASP A 25 14.41 16.58 9.90
N ILE A 26 14.08 16.42 8.61
CA ILE A 26 14.36 15.18 7.88
C ILE A 26 15.81 15.19 7.38
N GLU A 27 16.70 14.65 8.20
CA GLU A 27 18.11 14.48 7.85
C GLU A 27 18.27 13.57 6.62
N ASN A 28 19.00 14.05 5.61
CA ASN A 28 19.27 13.30 4.38
C ASN A 28 20.76 13.04 4.19
N PRO A 29 21.36 12.10 4.97
CA PRO A 29 22.78 11.82 4.87
C PRO A 29 23.09 11.15 3.52
N ARG A 30 24.22 11.52 2.91
CA ARG A 30 24.67 10.93 1.62
C ARG A 30 25.02 9.44 1.74
N TYR A 31 25.30 8.97 2.95
CA TYR A 31 25.69 7.59 3.25
C TYR A 31 25.14 7.16 4.61
N ARG A 32 24.97 5.85 4.82
CA ARG A 32 24.52 5.26 6.09
C ARG A 32 23.12 5.72 6.53
N THR A 33 22.21 5.90 5.58
CA THR A 33 20.79 6.12 5.86
C THR A 33 20.22 4.89 6.58
N LYS A 34 19.54 5.11 7.71
CA LYS A 34 18.76 4.06 8.37
C LYS A 34 17.55 3.74 7.50
N ILE A 35 17.30 2.46 7.27
CA ILE A 35 16.18 1.96 6.47
C ILE A 35 15.21 1.24 7.43
N PRO A 36 14.32 1.99 8.11
CA PRO A 36 13.31 1.36 8.95
C PRO A 36 12.32 0.59 8.07
N TRP A 37 11.92 -0.58 8.54
CA TRP A 37 10.96 -1.44 7.87
C TRP A 37 10.04 -2.12 8.88
N ASP A 38 8.85 -2.48 8.43
CA ASP A 38 7.92 -3.35 9.14
C ASP A 38 7.41 -4.45 8.21
N LEU A 39 7.22 -5.65 8.75
CA LEU A 39 6.65 -6.80 8.06
C LEU A 39 5.60 -7.43 8.96
N ARG A 40 4.43 -7.70 8.37
CA ARG A 40 3.30 -8.40 8.98
C ARG A 40 2.98 -9.62 8.14
N LEU A 41 2.82 -10.75 8.83
CA LEU A 41 2.39 -12.02 8.25
C LEU A 41 1.15 -12.47 9.00
N GLN A 42 0.12 -12.89 8.26
CA GLN A 42 -1.08 -13.48 8.83
C GLN A 42 -1.39 -14.77 8.07
N TYR A 43 -1.68 -15.82 8.82
CA TYR A 43 -2.13 -17.09 8.28
C TYR A 43 -3.51 -17.41 8.86
N ALA A 44 -4.44 -17.81 8.00
CA ALA A 44 -5.79 -18.20 8.38
C ALA A 44 -6.18 -19.51 7.69
N ALA A 45 -6.72 -20.44 8.47
CA ALA A 45 -7.29 -21.69 7.97
C ALA A 45 -8.63 -21.94 8.65
N ASN A 46 -9.63 -22.27 7.85
CA ASN A 46 -10.95 -22.65 8.31
C ASN A 46 -11.26 -24.05 7.79
N TYR A 47 -11.80 -24.88 8.69
CA TYR A 47 -12.25 -26.22 8.39
C TYR A 47 -13.74 -26.29 8.73
N ASN A 48 -14.57 -26.73 7.79
CA ASN A 48 -16.02 -26.85 8.00
C ASN A 48 -16.46 -28.28 7.66
N ASN A 49 -17.13 -28.94 8.61
CA ASN A 49 -17.65 -30.29 8.46
C ASN A 49 -19.17 -30.31 8.66
N SER A 50 -19.88 -29.51 7.86
CA SER A 50 -21.34 -29.41 7.93
C SER A 50 -22.06 -30.62 7.31
N ASN A 51 -21.43 -31.38 6.40
CA ASN A 51 -22.10 -32.49 5.71
C ASN A 51 -21.13 -33.62 5.31
N ARG A 52 -20.16 -33.97 6.16
CA ARG A 52 -19.02 -34.89 5.85
C ARG A 52 -18.12 -34.36 4.71
N GLN A 53 -18.03 -33.04 4.57
CA GLN A 53 -17.12 -32.40 3.64
C GLN A 53 -15.70 -32.53 4.20
N ASN A 54 -14.88 -33.39 3.58
CA ASN A 54 -13.51 -33.65 4.04
C ASN A 54 -12.52 -32.65 3.41
N GLU A 55 -12.86 -31.36 3.44
CA GLU A 55 -12.11 -30.29 2.78
C GLU A 55 -11.99 -29.05 3.67
N PHE A 56 -10.84 -28.38 3.62
CA PHE A 56 -10.68 -27.06 4.23
C PHE A 56 -11.59 -26.05 3.51
N SER A 57 -12.36 -25.28 4.28
CA SER A 57 -13.28 -24.28 3.72
C SER A 57 -12.55 -23.03 3.23
N SER A 58 -11.48 -22.61 3.91
CA SER A 58 -10.55 -21.59 3.42
C SER A 58 -9.14 -21.77 4.00
N HIS A 59 -8.12 -21.39 3.22
CA HIS A 59 -6.72 -21.55 3.60
C HIS A 59 -5.92 -20.42 2.94
N SER A 60 -5.52 -19.40 3.70
CA SER A 60 -4.89 -18.19 3.16
C SER A 60 -3.68 -17.74 3.97
N LEU A 61 -2.68 -17.23 3.25
CA LEU A 61 -1.51 -16.56 3.79
C LEU A 61 -1.52 -15.12 3.29
N MET A 62 -1.40 -14.15 4.18
CA MET A 62 -1.39 -12.73 3.86
C MET A 62 -0.11 -12.11 4.39
N PHE A 63 0.42 -11.16 3.64
CA PHE A 63 1.59 -10.41 4.04
C PHE A 63 1.44 -8.93 3.69
N SER A 64 2.00 -8.09 4.54
CA SER A 64 2.08 -6.65 4.35
C SER A 64 3.40 -6.16 4.89
N GLY A 65 4.07 -5.26 4.18
CA GLY A 65 5.29 -4.67 4.66
C GLY A 65 5.47 -3.24 4.16
N ASN A 66 6.12 -2.42 4.97
CA ASN A 66 6.51 -1.07 4.60
C ASN A 66 8.00 -0.87 4.86
N ILE A 67 8.64 -0.07 4.01
CA ILE A 67 10.06 0.24 4.08
C ILE A 67 10.28 1.70 3.72
N GLU A 68 11.05 2.42 4.53
CA GLU A 68 11.53 3.76 4.17
C GLU A 68 12.90 3.65 3.50
N LEU A 69 12.91 3.48 2.17
CA LEU A 69 14.11 3.21 1.37
C LEU A 69 15.18 4.31 1.51
N ALA A 70 14.73 5.55 1.65
CA ALA A 70 15.54 6.74 1.81
C ALA A 70 14.72 7.80 2.55
N PRO A 71 15.34 8.87 3.06
CA PRO A 71 14.61 9.92 3.73
C PRO A 71 13.55 10.46 2.78
N ARG A 72 12.30 10.47 3.25
CA ARG A 72 11.14 10.97 2.50
C ARG A 72 10.70 10.07 1.34
N TRP A 73 11.14 8.81 1.32
CA TRP A 73 10.63 7.76 0.46
C TRP A 73 10.02 6.67 1.34
N LYS A 74 8.77 6.30 1.06
CA LYS A 74 8.12 5.14 1.68
C LYS A 74 7.58 4.24 0.60
N VAL A 75 7.85 2.95 0.73
CA VAL A 75 7.31 1.92 -0.14
C VAL A 75 6.57 0.91 0.71
N GLY A 76 5.38 0.54 0.28
CA GLY A 76 4.53 -0.46 0.90
C GLY A 76 4.19 -1.55 -0.11
N ILE A 77 4.11 -2.78 0.37
CA ILE A 77 3.61 -3.92 -0.38
C ILE A 77 2.60 -4.67 0.49
N SER A 78 1.52 -5.12 -0.10
CA SER A 78 0.60 -6.06 0.53
C SER A 78 0.10 -7.06 -0.50
N SER A 79 0.03 -8.33 -0.12
CA SER A 79 -0.51 -9.39 -0.96
C SER A 79 -0.90 -10.57 -0.09
N GLY A 80 -1.47 -11.60 -0.71
CA GLY A 80 -1.79 -12.85 -0.07
C GLY A 80 -1.89 -13.96 -1.09
N TYR A 81 -1.94 -15.19 -0.60
CA TYR A 81 -2.06 -16.39 -1.38
C TYR A 81 -3.17 -17.25 -0.79
N ASP A 82 -4.20 -17.51 -1.59
CA ASP A 82 -5.25 -18.46 -1.28
C ASP A 82 -4.79 -19.84 -1.75
N ILE A 83 -4.44 -20.68 -0.77
CA ILE A 83 -3.87 -22.00 -1.00
C ILE A 83 -4.93 -22.96 -1.54
N LYS A 84 -6.21 -22.74 -1.22
CA LYS A 84 -7.32 -23.55 -1.74
C LYS A 84 -7.56 -23.27 -3.22
N ASN A 85 -7.64 -21.99 -3.57
CA ASN A 85 -7.85 -21.56 -4.96
C ASN A 85 -6.54 -21.47 -5.76
N GLN A 86 -5.40 -21.82 -5.13
CA GLN A 86 -4.06 -21.83 -5.70
C GLN A 86 -3.65 -20.52 -6.40
N GLY A 87 -4.06 -19.38 -5.82
CA GLY A 87 -3.93 -18.08 -6.48
C GLY A 87 -3.50 -16.97 -5.53
N PHE A 88 -2.85 -15.94 -6.08
CA PHE A 88 -2.60 -14.71 -5.34
C PHE A 88 -3.91 -13.93 -5.16
N THR A 89 -4.12 -13.40 -3.95
CA THR A 89 -5.11 -12.37 -3.70
C THR A 89 -4.60 -11.03 -4.23
N VAL A 90 -5.37 -9.95 -3.99
CA VAL A 90 -4.98 -8.59 -4.41
C VAL A 90 -3.56 -8.27 -3.96
N THR A 91 -2.69 -8.02 -4.93
CA THR A 91 -1.33 -7.53 -4.72
C THR A 91 -1.33 -6.03 -4.93
N GLN A 92 -0.89 -5.26 -3.94
CA GLN A 92 -0.85 -3.80 -4.02
C GLN A 92 0.56 -3.32 -3.67
N LEU A 93 1.11 -2.48 -4.55
CA LEU A 93 2.35 -1.74 -4.36
C LEU A 93 1.99 -0.29 -4.12
N ARG A 94 2.58 0.32 -3.09
CA ARG A 94 2.33 1.69 -2.67
C ARG A 94 3.65 2.43 -2.60
N PHE A 95 3.76 3.56 -3.24
CA PHE A 95 4.95 4.40 -3.23
C PHE A 95 4.53 5.79 -2.80
N GLU A 96 5.25 6.37 -1.85
CA GLU A 96 5.06 7.74 -1.37
C GLU A 96 6.41 8.46 -1.34
N ARG A 97 6.45 9.65 -1.94
CA ARG A 97 7.62 10.52 -1.98
C ARG A 97 7.24 11.93 -1.57
N ASP A 98 7.89 12.44 -0.53
CA ASP A 98 7.76 13.84 -0.12
C ASP A 98 8.89 14.72 -0.71
N LEU A 99 8.48 15.78 -1.40
CA LEU A 99 9.32 16.76 -2.10
C LEU A 99 9.28 18.16 -1.45
N LYS A 100 8.80 18.28 -0.21
CA LYS A 100 8.63 19.49 0.64
C LYS A 100 7.37 20.23 0.23
N SER A 101 7.36 20.74 -0.99
CA SER A 101 6.21 21.46 -1.54
C SER A 101 5.14 20.53 -2.08
N PHE A 102 5.52 19.31 -2.46
CA PHE A 102 4.64 18.31 -3.05
C PHE A 102 4.75 16.97 -2.34
N ASN A 103 3.63 16.25 -2.27
CA ASN A 103 3.55 14.84 -1.94
C ASN A 103 3.14 14.07 -3.20
N LEU A 104 3.97 13.11 -3.59
CA LEU A 104 3.68 12.19 -4.68
C LEU A 104 3.26 10.84 -4.09
N ARG A 105 2.17 10.26 -4.60
CA ARG A 105 1.76 8.89 -4.30
C ARG A 105 1.46 8.12 -5.56
N PHE A 106 1.89 6.87 -5.57
CA PHE A 106 1.61 5.92 -6.64
C PHE A 106 1.16 4.60 -6.02
N ASN A 107 -0.08 4.20 -6.29
CA ASN A 107 -0.65 2.93 -5.86
C ASN A 107 -0.92 2.06 -7.08
N TRP A 108 -0.43 0.84 -7.08
CA TRP A 108 -0.46 -0.04 -8.23
C TRP A 108 -0.87 -1.46 -7.83
N THR A 109 -1.92 -1.97 -8.47
CA THR A 109 -2.31 -3.37 -8.46
C THR A 109 -1.97 -3.95 -9.85
N PRO A 110 -0.93 -4.79 -9.95
CA PRO A 110 -0.33 -5.16 -11.23
C PRO A 110 -1.07 -6.24 -12.04
N PHE A 111 -1.96 -7.01 -11.41
CA PHE A 111 -2.68 -8.11 -12.04
C PHE A 111 -3.94 -8.49 -11.26
N GLY A 112 -4.77 -9.34 -11.86
CA GLY A 112 -6.02 -9.85 -11.28
C GLY A 112 -7.21 -8.95 -11.59
N ASP A 113 -8.37 -9.28 -11.02
CA ASP A 113 -9.63 -8.59 -11.34
C ASP A 113 -9.66 -7.11 -10.92
N PHE A 114 -8.73 -6.70 -10.05
CA PHE A 114 -8.59 -5.33 -9.55
C PHE A 114 -7.35 -4.62 -10.11
N GLU A 115 -6.79 -5.09 -11.23
CA GLU A 115 -5.66 -4.44 -11.90
C GLU A 115 -5.95 -2.96 -12.18
N ARG A 116 -5.11 -2.08 -11.63
CA ARG A 116 -5.25 -0.63 -11.73
C ARG A 116 -4.02 0.09 -11.23
N TRP A 117 -3.86 1.34 -11.62
CA TRP A 117 -2.90 2.24 -11.00
C TRP A 117 -3.51 3.60 -10.72
N TYR A 118 -3.02 4.24 -9.68
CA TYR A 118 -3.42 5.57 -9.26
C TYR A 118 -2.18 6.38 -8.95
N PHE A 119 -2.09 7.55 -9.56
CA PHE A 119 -1.01 8.49 -9.32
C PHE A 119 -1.58 9.82 -8.83
N PHE A 120 -1.02 10.35 -7.77
CA PHE A 120 -1.50 11.56 -7.10
C PHE A 120 -0.35 12.50 -6.80
N ILE A 121 -0.56 13.79 -7.08
CA ILE A 121 0.32 14.89 -6.69
C ILE A 121 -0.49 15.83 -5.79
N GLY A 122 -0.12 15.94 -4.52
CA GLY A 122 -0.69 16.89 -3.58
C GLY A 122 0.27 18.02 -3.28
N ILE A 123 -0.22 19.25 -3.19
CA ILE A 123 0.56 20.41 -2.73
C ILE A 123 0.49 20.43 -1.19
N LYS A 124 1.63 20.49 -0.51
CA LYS A 124 1.71 20.60 0.98
C LYS A 124 1.57 22.04 1.48
N SER A 125 1.90 23.03 0.65
CA SER A 125 1.95 24.45 1.07
C SER A 125 0.57 25.11 1.12
N SER A 126 0.27 25.74 2.25
CA SER A 126 -0.90 26.60 2.45
C SER A 126 -0.89 27.89 1.60
N ILE A 127 0.21 28.20 0.90
CA ILE A 127 0.35 29.40 0.06
C ILE A 127 -0.22 29.21 -1.37
N LEU A 128 -0.51 27.98 -1.83
CA LEU A 128 -1.06 27.73 -3.18
C LEU A 128 -2.06 26.56 -3.23
N GLN A 129 -3.26 26.76 -2.68
CA GLN A 129 -4.33 25.75 -2.70
C GLN A 129 -5.02 25.54 -4.07
N ASP A 130 -4.65 26.26 -5.14
CA ASP A 130 -5.51 26.39 -6.32
C ASP A 130 -5.27 25.36 -7.46
N LEU A 131 -4.24 24.50 -7.36
CA LEU A 131 -3.96 23.52 -8.41
C LEU A 131 -3.79 22.11 -7.84
N LYS A 132 -4.92 21.49 -7.52
CA LYS A 132 -5.01 20.04 -7.24
C LYS A 132 -5.16 19.28 -8.57
N TRP A 133 -4.18 18.45 -8.92
CA TRP A 133 -4.23 17.59 -10.12
C TRP A 133 -4.32 16.11 -9.74
N GLU A 134 -5.25 15.38 -10.36
CA GLU A 134 -5.56 13.99 -10.05
C GLU A 134 -5.76 13.20 -11.35
N ASN A 135 -5.08 12.05 -11.51
CA ASN A 135 -5.24 11.16 -12.67
C ASN A 135 -5.39 9.70 -12.22
N ARG A 136 -6.36 9.00 -12.80
CA ARG A 136 -6.76 7.64 -12.43
C ARG A 136 -6.85 6.78 -13.68
N SER A 137 -6.23 5.60 -13.68
CA SER A 137 -6.42 4.65 -14.78
C SER A 137 -7.87 4.16 -14.80
N GLN A 138 -8.48 4.09 -15.98
CA GLN A 138 -9.75 3.38 -16.15
C GLN A 138 -9.47 1.87 -16.23
N PRO A 139 -10.28 1.01 -15.58
CA PRO A 139 -10.17 -0.44 -15.76
C PRO A 139 -10.33 -0.79 -17.24
N PRO A 140 -9.58 -1.78 -17.76
CA PRO A 140 -9.76 -2.23 -19.13
C PRO A 140 -11.21 -2.63 -19.36
N ARG A 141 -11.85 -2.04 -20.38
CA ARG A 141 -13.19 -2.42 -20.81
C ARG A 141 -13.10 -3.80 -21.46
N ARG A 142 -13.80 -4.79 -20.88
CA ARG A 142 -14.02 -6.09 -21.51
C ARG A 142 -15.03 -5.98 -22.64
#